data_AF-A0A9N7IZA6-F1
#
_entry.id   AF-A0A9N7IZA6-F1
#
_cell.length_a   1.000
_cell.length_b   1.000
_cell.length_c   1.000
_cell.angle_alpha   90.00
_cell.angle_beta   90.00
_cell.angle_gamma   90.00
#
_symmetry.space_group_name_H-M   'P 1'
#
loop_
_entity.id
_entity.type
_entity.pdbx_description
1 polymer ?
#
loop_
_entity_poly.entity_id
_entity_poly.type
_entity_poly.pdbx_seq_one_letter_code
_entity_poly.pdbx_strand_id
1 'polypeptide(L)'
;MKFTKLTSAALTAGTILSILAPTATFAATAEHDADANGGTELPMSDKTEVGISFGDNTDNGNTGYLRLQMVPHVLDFGNHTEFLSQYPTFDATGHNVSTDSNDRHASYKNTDTNLTATLNTEDPKLEDVKGKAWATVVDKQVTRENNDPEGETAKTTKKSGTWQLKVKSDDALTATENGETINNANLLLKNTAYGRTLDVPKLTNEAQDSGFQADTTIDNDDVSTITNNVSLSLDGTSPEVEVANAADSEGQGANVFGWDRSDINLTLPKDSKVGNNIYTAHLTWTLYTGVTAS
;
A
#
# COMPACT_ATOMS: atom_id res chain seq x y z
N MET A 1 31.48 63.15 54.24
CA MET A 1 32.23 64.26 53.60
C MET A 1 32.29 64.03 52.11
N LYS A 2 32.07 65.11 51.33
CA LYS A 2 32.34 65.33 49.89
C LYS A 2 31.50 64.58 48.84
N PHE A 3 30.44 65.29 48.41
CA PHE A 3 29.92 65.28 47.04
C PHE A 3 30.97 65.80 46.05
N THR A 4 30.99 65.28 44.83
CA THR A 4 31.30 66.10 43.64
C THR A 4 30.43 65.62 42.47
N LYS A 5 29.58 66.52 41.99
CA LYS A 5 28.76 66.40 40.77
C LYS A 5 29.59 66.75 39.54
N LEU A 6 29.22 66.20 38.39
CA LEU A 6 29.38 66.84 37.08
C LEU A 6 28.18 66.49 36.19
N THR A 7 27.17 67.36 36.27
CA THR A 7 26.24 67.76 35.19
C THR A 7 27.06 68.50 34.11
N SER A 8 26.84 68.47 32.80
CA SER A 8 25.66 68.62 31.92
C SER A 8 26.15 68.26 30.48
N ALA A 9 25.42 68.13 29.36
CA ALA A 9 24.18 68.71 28.84
C ALA A 9 23.79 67.84 27.60
N ALA A 10 22.54 67.38 27.43
CA ALA A 10 21.35 68.06 26.88
C ALA A 10 21.13 67.79 25.36
N LEU A 11 19.93 67.31 25.03
CA LEU A 11 19.03 67.87 23.99
C LEU A 11 17.73 67.04 24.03
N THR A 12 16.71 67.45 24.79
CA THR A 12 15.50 68.19 24.35
C THR A 12 14.78 67.60 23.13
N ALA A 13 13.60 67.04 23.36
CA ALA A 13 12.31 67.47 22.82
C ALA A 13 11.39 66.25 22.64
N GLY A 14 10.45 66.06 23.55
CA GLY A 14 9.39 65.07 23.44
C GLY A 14 8.05 65.74 23.65
N THR A 15 7.48 66.24 22.56
CA THR A 15 6.12 66.76 22.48
C THR A 15 5.13 65.67 22.88
N ILE A 16 4.24 65.98 23.82
CA ILE A 16 3.14 65.10 24.24
C ILE A 16 2.14 65.01 23.08
N LEU A 17 2.06 63.84 22.45
CA LEU A 17 0.89 63.43 21.67
C LEU A 17 0.19 62.33 22.47
N SER A 18 -0.90 62.72 23.13
CA SER A 18 -1.84 61.83 23.80
C SER A 18 -2.54 60.96 22.76
N ILE A 19 -1.95 59.81 22.45
CA ILE A 19 -2.71 58.69 21.89
C ILE A 19 -3.25 57.95 23.12
N LEU A 20 -4.54 58.16 23.43
CA LEU A 20 -5.28 57.25 24.28
C LEU A 20 -5.16 55.87 23.64
N ALA A 21 -4.25 55.04 24.14
CA ALA A 21 -4.21 53.64 23.78
C ALA A 21 -5.60 53.08 24.10
N PRO A 22 -6.24 52.33 23.17
CA PRO A 22 -7.49 51.66 23.50
C PRO A 22 -7.26 50.87 24.78
N THR A 23 -8.02 51.17 25.83
CA THR A 23 -8.00 50.37 27.06
C THR A 23 -8.46 48.98 26.66
N ALA A 24 -7.51 48.05 26.56
CA ALA A 24 -7.81 46.66 26.29
C ALA A 24 -8.82 46.21 27.36
N THR A 25 -10.03 45.87 26.93
CA THR A 25 -11.03 45.29 27.81
C THR A 25 -10.81 43.78 27.75
N PHE A 26 -10.36 43.21 28.85
CA PHE A 26 -10.14 41.76 28.97
C PHE A 26 -11.37 41.10 29.58
N ALA A 27 -11.52 39.79 29.36
CA ALA A 27 -12.46 38.99 30.12
C ALA A 27 -12.09 39.03 31.61
N ALA A 28 -13.08 39.15 32.49
CA ALA A 28 -12.88 39.29 33.94
C ALA A 28 -12.63 37.95 34.67
N THR A 29 -12.46 36.86 33.92
CA THR A 29 -12.21 35.52 34.46
C THR A 29 -10.73 35.34 34.76
N ALA A 30 -10.41 34.94 35.99
CA ALA A 30 -9.02 34.73 36.41
C ALA A 30 -8.43 33.44 35.78
N GLU A 31 -7.17 33.52 35.36
CA GLU A 31 -6.37 32.35 35.00
C GLU A 31 -6.00 31.56 36.27
N HIS A 32 -5.81 30.24 36.12
CA HIS A 32 -5.48 29.30 37.20
C HIS A 32 -6.52 29.23 38.33
N ASP A 33 -7.77 29.58 38.03
CA ASP A 33 -8.90 29.52 38.95
C ASP A 33 -10.10 28.86 38.28
N ALA A 34 -10.27 27.57 38.59
CA ALA A 34 -11.37 26.73 38.11
C ALA A 34 -12.74 27.24 38.58
N ASP A 35 -12.83 27.77 39.79
CA ASP A 35 -14.08 28.27 40.37
C ASP A 35 -14.46 29.61 39.72
N ALA A 36 -13.48 30.48 39.45
CA ALA A 36 -13.70 31.74 38.74
C ALA A 36 -14.14 31.52 37.28
N ASN A 37 -13.68 30.44 36.64
CA ASN A 37 -14.11 30.07 35.29
C ASN A 37 -15.33 29.14 35.26
N GLY A 38 -15.81 28.67 36.42
CA GLY A 38 -16.94 27.74 36.53
C GLY A 38 -16.68 26.36 35.94
N GLY A 39 -15.43 25.88 35.92
CA GLY A 39 -15.01 24.64 35.27
C GLY A 39 -13.49 24.48 35.16
N THR A 40 -12.99 24.03 34.02
CA THR A 40 -11.53 23.91 33.77
C THR A 40 -10.84 25.28 33.93
N GLU A 41 -9.65 25.33 34.52
CA GLU A 41 -8.91 26.59 34.66
C GLU A 41 -8.42 27.16 33.31
N LEU A 42 -8.29 28.49 33.22
CA LEU A 42 -7.63 29.16 32.09
C LEU A 42 -6.11 29.25 32.33
N PRO A 43 -5.27 29.32 31.28
CA PRO A 43 -5.64 29.18 29.88
C PRO A 43 -6.00 27.74 29.54
N MET A 44 -7.10 27.56 28.79
CA MET A 44 -7.42 26.27 28.20
C MET A 44 -6.72 26.14 26.86
N SER A 45 -6.09 25.00 26.65
CA SER A 45 -5.58 24.59 25.34
C SER A 45 -6.33 23.35 24.88
N ASP A 46 -6.68 23.31 23.61
CA ASP A 46 -7.11 22.10 22.93
C ASP A 46 -6.21 21.85 21.71
N LYS A 47 -6.25 20.63 21.17
CA LYS A 47 -5.39 20.22 20.06
C LYS A 47 -6.23 19.98 18.81
N THR A 48 -5.74 20.44 17.66
CA THR A 48 -6.25 20.05 16.34
C THR A 48 -5.27 19.08 15.71
N GLU A 49 -5.80 17.96 15.21
CA GLU A 49 -5.04 17.03 14.38
C GLU A 49 -5.27 17.36 12.90
N VAL A 50 -4.18 17.41 12.12
CA VAL A 50 -4.22 17.57 10.67
C VAL A 50 -3.53 16.35 10.08
N GLY A 51 -4.21 15.64 9.18
CA GLY A 51 -3.72 14.41 8.58
C GLY A 51 -3.74 14.45 7.05
N ILE A 52 -2.82 13.71 6.45
CA ILE A 52 -2.77 13.38 5.02
C ILE A 52 -2.26 11.94 4.91
N SER A 53 -2.74 11.19 3.92
CA SER A 53 -2.30 9.82 3.65
C SER A 53 -2.01 9.67 2.17
N PHE A 54 -1.06 8.79 1.84
CA PHE A 54 -0.68 8.48 0.47
C PHE A 54 -0.66 6.97 0.28
N GLY A 55 -1.16 6.49 -0.86
CA GLY A 55 -1.14 5.07 -1.22
C GLY A 55 -2.00 4.18 -0.32
N ASP A 56 -1.83 2.88 -0.50
CA ASP A 56 -2.45 1.86 0.35
C ASP A 56 -1.54 1.55 1.53
N ASN A 57 -2.05 1.79 2.74
CA ASN A 57 -1.35 1.59 4.01
C ASN A 57 -1.99 0.46 4.83
N THR A 58 -2.83 -0.38 4.20
CA THR A 58 -3.50 -1.47 4.88
C THR A 58 -2.59 -2.71 4.89
N ASP A 59 -2.25 -3.18 6.08
CA ASP A 59 -1.63 -4.50 6.24
C ASP A 59 -2.69 -5.59 6.09
N ASN A 60 -2.26 -6.77 5.64
CA ASN A 60 -3.15 -7.93 5.54
C ASN A 60 -3.21 -8.77 6.84
N GLY A 61 -2.60 -8.28 7.94
CA GLY A 61 -2.51 -8.94 9.24
C GLY A 61 -1.57 -10.15 9.32
N ASN A 62 -0.93 -10.59 8.23
CA ASN A 62 -0.03 -11.74 8.27
C ASN A 62 1.25 -11.43 9.04
N THR A 63 1.75 -12.40 9.81
CA THR A 63 2.98 -12.26 10.59
C THR A 63 3.91 -13.46 10.41
N GLY A 64 5.19 -13.27 10.74
CA GLY A 64 6.18 -14.36 10.74
C GLY A 64 7.47 -14.08 9.97
N TYR A 65 8.35 -15.08 9.95
CA TYR A 65 9.62 -15.01 9.21
C TYR A 65 9.40 -15.02 7.71
N LEU A 66 8.57 -15.92 7.20
CA LEU A 66 8.13 -15.95 5.79
C LEU A 66 6.65 -15.62 5.75
N ARG A 67 6.25 -14.60 5.00
CA ARG A 67 4.84 -14.19 4.91
C ARG A 67 4.51 -13.46 3.62
N LEU A 68 3.25 -13.62 3.19
CA LEU A 68 2.65 -12.75 2.19
C LEU A 68 2.25 -11.45 2.88
N GLN A 69 2.91 -10.35 2.55
CA GLN A 69 2.75 -9.07 3.24
C GLN A 69 1.72 -8.17 2.55
N MET A 70 1.69 -8.14 1.22
CA MET A 70 0.79 -7.30 0.44
C MET A 70 0.37 -7.99 -0.86
N VAL A 71 -0.84 -7.72 -1.31
CA VAL A 71 -1.35 -8.05 -2.66
C VAL A 71 -2.22 -6.89 -3.15
N PRO A 72 -2.51 -6.77 -4.45
CA PRO A 72 -3.45 -5.75 -4.91
C PRO A 72 -4.85 -5.98 -4.31
N HIS A 73 -5.29 -5.09 -3.42
CA HIS A 73 -6.63 -5.20 -2.82
C HIS A 73 -7.76 -4.94 -3.81
N VAL A 74 -7.51 -4.09 -4.82
CA VAL A 74 -8.47 -3.76 -5.88
C VAL A 74 -7.75 -3.67 -7.22
N LEU A 75 -8.26 -4.41 -8.21
CA LEU A 75 -7.98 -4.19 -9.63
C LEU A 75 -9.19 -3.49 -10.25
N ASP A 76 -9.02 -2.24 -10.66
CA ASP A 76 -10.09 -1.34 -11.07
C ASP A 76 -10.01 -1.10 -12.58
N PHE A 77 -10.96 -1.70 -13.30
CA PHE A 77 -11.04 -1.64 -14.75
C PHE A 77 -11.92 -0.49 -15.25
N GLY A 78 -12.34 0.43 -14.37
CA GLY A 78 -13.09 1.63 -14.75
C GLY A 78 -14.59 1.42 -14.89
N ASN A 79 -15.28 2.53 -15.18
CA ASN A 79 -16.71 2.56 -15.50
C ASN A 79 -16.88 2.94 -16.97
N HIS A 80 -17.65 2.14 -17.71
CA HIS A 80 -17.78 2.22 -19.16
C HIS A 80 -19.22 2.48 -19.58
N THR A 81 -19.40 3.09 -20.74
CA THR A 81 -20.72 3.44 -21.27
C THR A 81 -21.50 2.19 -21.70
N GLU A 82 -20.83 1.26 -22.38
CA GLU A 82 -21.42 -0.01 -22.82
C GLU A 82 -20.35 -1.10 -23.00
N PHE A 83 -20.77 -2.34 -23.28
CA PHE A 83 -19.86 -3.39 -23.72
C PHE A 83 -19.78 -3.44 -25.25
N LEU A 84 -18.63 -3.05 -25.80
CA LEU A 84 -18.33 -3.12 -27.23
C LEU A 84 -17.58 -4.42 -27.55
N SER A 85 -18.24 -5.40 -28.16
CA SER A 85 -17.64 -6.72 -28.44
C SER A 85 -16.42 -6.68 -29.37
N GLN A 86 -16.26 -5.62 -30.17
CA GLN A 86 -15.06 -5.38 -30.96
C GLN A 86 -13.84 -4.92 -30.12
N TYR A 87 -14.06 -4.39 -28.92
CA TYR A 87 -13.06 -3.91 -27.96
C TYR A 87 -13.29 -4.55 -26.58
N PRO A 88 -13.12 -5.88 -26.44
CA PRO A 88 -13.56 -6.60 -25.25
C PRO A 88 -12.61 -6.52 -24.05
N THR A 89 -11.51 -5.77 -24.17
CA THR A 89 -10.42 -5.72 -23.20
C THR A 89 -10.40 -4.37 -22.50
N PHE A 90 -10.21 -4.41 -21.20
CA PHE A 90 -10.11 -3.26 -20.31
C PHE A 90 -8.81 -3.39 -19.51
N ASP A 91 -8.18 -2.29 -19.15
CA ASP A 91 -6.98 -2.33 -18.30
C ASP A 91 -7.21 -1.70 -16.92
N ALA A 92 -6.31 -1.97 -15.98
CA ALA A 92 -6.44 -1.48 -14.61
C ALA A 92 -6.12 0.02 -14.44
N THR A 93 -5.93 0.77 -15.55
CA THR A 93 -5.95 2.24 -15.51
C THR A 93 -7.37 2.79 -15.60
N GLY A 94 -8.34 1.93 -15.94
CA GLY A 94 -9.74 2.30 -16.13
C GLY A 94 -10.12 2.51 -17.60
N HIS A 95 -9.27 2.10 -18.55
CA HIS A 95 -9.47 2.33 -19.97
C HIS A 95 -9.98 1.09 -20.72
N ASN A 96 -10.89 1.29 -21.67
CA ASN A 96 -11.25 0.29 -22.66
C ASN A 96 -10.18 0.23 -23.75
N VAL A 97 -9.35 -0.81 -23.71
CA VAL A 97 -8.21 -0.97 -24.59
C VAL A 97 -8.63 -0.87 -26.07
N SER A 98 -7.94 -0.02 -26.81
CA SER A 98 -8.18 0.30 -28.23
C SER A 98 -9.35 1.26 -28.53
N THR A 99 -10.02 1.84 -27.52
CA THR A 99 -11.00 2.92 -27.73
C THR A 99 -11.20 3.81 -26.50
N ASP A 100 -10.96 5.11 -26.62
CA ASP A 100 -11.19 6.06 -25.51
C ASP A 100 -12.66 6.54 -25.44
N SER A 101 -13.47 6.23 -26.45
CA SER A 101 -14.84 6.74 -26.54
C SER A 101 -15.83 6.04 -25.61
N ASN A 102 -15.42 4.95 -24.95
CA ASN A 102 -16.28 4.14 -24.10
C ASN A 102 -16.07 4.41 -22.60
N ASP A 103 -14.96 5.07 -22.24
CA ASP A 103 -14.61 5.34 -20.85
C ASP A 103 -15.47 6.47 -20.29
N ARG A 104 -16.06 6.24 -19.12
CA ARG A 104 -16.87 7.25 -18.41
C ARG A 104 -16.19 7.77 -17.16
N HIS A 105 -15.69 6.86 -16.33
CA HIS A 105 -14.90 7.19 -15.14
C HIS A 105 -13.75 6.21 -14.98
N ALA A 106 -12.62 6.67 -14.43
CA ALA A 106 -11.45 5.82 -14.20
C ALA A 106 -11.70 4.70 -13.16
N SER A 107 -12.78 4.78 -12.37
CA SER A 107 -13.18 3.76 -11.40
C SER A 107 -14.54 3.13 -11.66
N TYR A 108 -14.64 1.81 -11.47
CA TYR A 108 -15.91 1.05 -11.50
C TYR A 108 -16.93 1.55 -10.47
N LYS A 109 -16.51 2.33 -9.45
CA LYS A 109 -17.39 2.97 -8.46
C LYS A 109 -17.95 4.33 -8.88
N ASN A 110 -17.85 4.71 -10.16
CA ASN A 110 -18.31 6.00 -10.71
C ASN A 110 -17.57 7.21 -10.10
N THR A 111 -16.26 7.11 -9.94
CA THR A 111 -15.41 8.22 -9.49
C THR A 111 -14.20 8.38 -10.41
N ASP A 112 -13.65 9.59 -10.49
CA ASP A 112 -12.53 9.88 -11.39
C ASP A 112 -11.18 9.37 -10.86
N THR A 113 -11.15 8.82 -9.65
CA THR A 113 -9.95 8.23 -9.05
C THR A 113 -9.99 6.72 -9.21
N ASN A 114 -9.12 6.18 -10.05
CA ASN A 114 -8.92 4.74 -10.17
C ASN A 114 -8.45 4.14 -8.83
N LEU A 115 -9.04 3.01 -8.43
CA LEU A 115 -8.81 2.41 -7.12
C LEU A 115 -7.66 1.39 -7.08
N THR A 116 -7.00 1.10 -8.21
CA THR A 116 -5.82 0.23 -8.20
C THR A 116 -4.64 0.95 -7.58
N ALA A 117 -4.33 0.56 -6.35
CA ALA A 117 -3.19 1.07 -5.61
C ALA A 117 -1.88 0.77 -6.36
N THR A 118 -0.92 1.69 -6.21
CA THR A 118 0.43 1.55 -6.77
C THR A 118 1.48 1.73 -5.69
N LEU A 119 2.61 1.02 -5.84
CA LEU A 119 3.68 1.05 -4.86
C LEU A 119 4.34 2.43 -4.88
N ASN A 120 4.23 3.13 -3.76
CA ASN A 120 4.97 4.36 -3.52
C ASN A 120 6.25 4.03 -2.74
N THR A 121 7.41 4.17 -3.38
CA THR A 121 8.71 3.90 -2.76
C THR A 121 9.79 4.82 -3.30
N GLU A 122 10.77 5.12 -2.45
CA GLU A 122 12.00 5.83 -2.78
C GLU A 122 13.23 4.92 -2.61
N ASP A 123 13.02 3.61 -2.46
CA ASP A 123 14.11 2.65 -2.45
C ASP A 123 14.62 2.40 -3.88
N PRO A 124 15.88 2.73 -4.20
CA PRO A 124 16.43 2.52 -5.54
C PRO A 124 16.49 1.04 -5.95
N LYS A 125 16.40 0.09 -5.00
CA LYS A 125 16.31 -1.34 -5.30
C LYS A 125 14.92 -1.78 -5.79
N LEU A 126 13.93 -0.90 -5.68
CA LEU A 126 12.55 -1.14 -6.06
C LEU A 126 12.10 -0.26 -7.23
N GLU A 127 13.04 0.34 -7.98
CA GLU A 127 12.72 1.26 -9.08
C GLU A 127 11.87 0.58 -10.16
N ASP A 128 12.17 -0.67 -10.50
CA ASP A 128 11.44 -1.41 -11.53
C ASP A 128 9.98 -1.71 -11.15
N VAL A 129 9.66 -1.68 -9.86
CA VAL A 129 8.32 -1.92 -9.31
C VAL A 129 7.64 -0.65 -8.76
N LYS A 130 8.33 0.49 -8.80
CA LYS A 130 7.78 1.78 -8.38
C LYS A 130 6.62 2.18 -9.29
N GLY A 131 5.52 2.64 -8.68
CA GLY A 131 4.32 3.07 -9.40
C GLY A 131 3.51 1.93 -10.03
N LYS A 132 3.82 0.67 -9.71
CA LYS A 132 3.11 -0.52 -10.19
C LYS A 132 2.13 -1.04 -9.14
N ALA A 133 1.05 -1.69 -9.57
CA ALA A 133 0.27 -2.53 -8.66
C ALA A 133 1.15 -3.70 -8.25
N TRP A 134 1.12 -4.14 -6.99
CA TRP A 134 2.17 -5.03 -6.49
C TRP A 134 1.68 -6.07 -5.48
N ALA A 135 2.45 -7.15 -5.40
CA ALA A 135 2.41 -8.12 -4.32
C ALA A 135 3.80 -8.19 -3.65
N THR A 136 3.82 -8.47 -2.35
CA THR A 136 5.07 -8.54 -1.57
C THR A 136 5.13 -9.81 -0.73
N VAL A 137 6.21 -10.57 -0.90
CA VAL A 137 6.58 -11.69 -0.02
C VAL A 137 7.78 -11.26 0.81
N VAL A 138 7.62 -11.27 2.13
CA VAL A 138 8.70 -10.99 3.07
C VAL A 138 9.29 -12.32 3.54
N ASP A 139 10.59 -12.51 3.30
CA ASP A 139 11.37 -13.64 3.75
C ASP A 139 12.52 -13.18 4.65
N LYS A 140 12.33 -13.42 5.95
CA LYS A 140 13.27 -13.17 7.04
C LYS A 140 13.73 -14.48 7.66
N GLN A 141 13.66 -15.61 6.96
CA GLN A 141 14.00 -16.91 7.52
C GLN A 141 15.46 -16.99 8.00
N VAL A 142 16.35 -16.19 7.41
CA VAL A 142 17.73 -16.00 7.89
C VAL A 142 17.83 -15.41 9.30
N THR A 143 16.77 -14.82 9.86
CA THR A 143 16.79 -14.34 11.26
C THR A 143 16.11 -15.33 12.20
N ARG A 144 15.74 -16.52 11.71
CA ARG A 144 15.16 -17.57 12.55
C ARG A 144 16.21 -18.02 13.55
N GLU A 145 15.84 -17.99 14.83
CA GLU A 145 16.56 -18.71 15.87
C GLU A 145 16.27 -20.21 15.69
N ASN A 146 17.27 -20.99 15.27
CA ASN A 146 17.13 -22.43 15.06
C ASN A 146 16.85 -23.11 16.41
N ASN A 147 15.59 -23.54 16.61
CA ASN A 147 15.23 -24.41 17.73
C ASN A 147 15.35 -25.90 17.37
N ASP A 148 15.52 -26.22 16.08
CA ASP A 148 15.79 -27.58 15.62
C ASP A 148 17.31 -27.83 15.49
N PRO A 149 17.82 -29.00 15.89
CA PRO A 149 19.21 -29.36 15.65
C PRO A 149 19.50 -29.42 14.15
N GLU A 150 20.56 -28.75 13.71
CA GLU A 150 21.02 -28.77 12.32
C GLU A 150 21.24 -30.21 11.82
N GLY A 151 20.74 -30.52 10.62
CA GLY A 151 20.85 -31.85 10.00
C GLY A 151 19.63 -32.21 9.15
N GLU A 152 19.62 -33.42 8.57
CA GLU A 152 18.57 -33.89 7.64
C GLU A 152 17.16 -33.98 8.26
N THR A 153 17.05 -33.85 9.58
CA THR A 153 15.78 -33.91 10.32
C THR A 153 15.27 -32.54 10.78
N ALA A 154 15.99 -31.45 10.51
CA ALA A 154 15.57 -30.11 10.88
C ALA A 154 14.29 -29.74 10.11
N LYS A 155 13.21 -29.39 10.81
CA LYS A 155 11.93 -29.02 10.19
C LYS A 155 11.93 -27.58 9.68
N THR A 156 12.91 -26.80 10.13
CA THR A 156 13.11 -25.40 9.77
C THR A 156 14.59 -25.13 9.58
N THR A 157 14.92 -24.24 8.64
CA THR A 157 16.30 -23.81 8.37
C THR A 157 16.43 -22.30 8.55
N LYS A 158 17.66 -21.84 8.76
CA LYS A 158 18.04 -20.42 8.72
C LYS A 158 18.49 -20.05 7.30
N LYS A 159 17.62 -20.31 6.33
CA LYS A 159 17.83 -20.00 4.91
C LYS A 159 16.56 -19.42 4.33
N SER A 160 16.73 -18.49 3.41
CA SER A 160 15.67 -17.89 2.60
C SER A 160 15.24 -18.84 1.49
N GLY A 161 14.07 -18.56 0.92
CA GLY A 161 13.55 -19.25 -0.23
C GLY A 161 12.75 -20.48 0.14
N THR A 162 12.69 -21.44 -0.79
CA THR A 162 11.81 -22.63 -0.72
C THR A 162 10.33 -22.28 -0.56
N TRP A 163 9.87 -21.28 -1.32
CA TRP A 163 8.48 -20.85 -1.30
C TRP A 163 7.93 -20.56 -2.69
N GLN A 164 6.60 -20.67 -2.83
CA GLN A 164 5.87 -20.40 -4.06
C GLN A 164 4.75 -19.42 -3.79
N LEU A 165 4.66 -18.36 -4.59
CA LEU A 165 3.53 -17.44 -4.62
C LEU A 165 2.60 -17.84 -5.77
N LYS A 166 1.33 -18.05 -5.45
CA LYS A 166 0.30 -18.39 -6.45
C LYS A 166 -0.94 -17.55 -6.27
N VAL A 167 -1.74 -17.46 -7.32
CA VAL A 167 -3.03 -16.76 -7.33
C VAL A 167 -4.07 -17.59 -8.08
N LYS A 168 -5.33 -17.51 -7.65
CA LYS A 168 -6.49 -18.05 -8.37
C LYS A 168 -7.67 -17.08 -8.33
N SER A 169 -8.63 -17.31 -9.23
CA SER A 169 -9.96 -16.74 -9.10
C SER A 169 -10.82 -17.61 -8.21
N ASP A 170 -11.56 -17.00 -7.30
CA ASP A 170 -12.51 -17.70 -6.42
C ASP A 170 -13.91 -17.80 -7.03
N ASP A 171 -14.24 -16.89 -7.95
CA ASP A 171 -15.52 -16.86 -8.65
C ASP A 171 -15.41 -16.22 -10.04
N ALA A 172 -16.55 -16.16 -10.73
CA ALA A 172 -16.72 -15.42 -11.98
C ALA A 172 -17.12 -13.96 -11.71
N LEU A 173 -16.95 -13.10 -12.72
CA LEU A 173 -17.47 -11.74 -12.67
C LEU A 173 -18.97 -11.76 -12.43
N THR A 174 -19.40 -11.28 -11.27
CA THR A 174 -20.78 -11.35 -10.82
C THR A 174 -21.29 -9.94 -10.54
N ALA A 175 -22.45 -9.60 -11.08
CA ALA A 175 -23.13 -8.35 -10.83
C ALA A 175 -23.53 -8.25 -9.36
N THR A 176 -23.13 -7.15 -8.72
CA THR A 176 -23.34 -6.93 -7.28
C THR A 176 -24.80 -6.78 -6.89
N GLU A 177 -25.67 -6.28 -7.78
CA GLU A 177 -27.09 -6.05 -7.42
C GLU A 177 -28.02 -7.23 -7.75
N ASN A 178 -27.79 -7.92 -8.87
CA ASN A 178 -28.71 -8.94 -9.38
C ASN A 178 -28.11 -10.35 -9.51
N GLY A 179 -26.81 -10.52 -9.27
CA GLY A 179 -26.12 -11.80 -9.31
C GLY A 179 -25.89 -12.39 -10.71
N GLU A 180 -26.15 -11.64 -11.78
CA GLU A 180 -25.84 -12.09 -13.14
C GLU A 180 -24.33 -12.25 -13.35
N THR A 181 -23.91 -13.33 -13.99
CA THR A 181 -22.49 -13.64 -14.20
C THR A 181 -22.03 -13.44 -15.63
N ILE A 182 -20.81 -12.94 -15.80
CA ILE A 182 -20.06 -12.95 -17.05
C ILE A 182 -19.06 -14.09 -16.97
N ASN A 183 -19.41 -15.22 -17.57
CA ASN A 183 -18.57 -16.42 -17.56
C ASN A 183 -17.41 -16.28 -18.55
N ASN A 184 -16.33 -17.05 -18.36
CA ASN A 184 -15.16 -17.12 -19.25
C ASN A 184 -14.43 -15.77 -19.46
N ALA A 185 -14.61 -14.80 -18.55
CA ALA A 185 -13.74 -13.64 -18.50
C ALA A 185 -12.32 -14.08 -18.12
N ASN A 186 -11.31 -13.39 -18.66
CA ASN A 186 -9.91 -13.69 -18.39
C ASN A 186 -9.21 -12.44 -17.85
N LEU A 187 -8.50 -12.62 -16.74
CA LEU A 187 -7.61 -11.63 -16.16
C LEU A 187 -6.17 -12.01 -16.51
N LEU A 188 -5.43 -11.06 -17.09
CA LEU A 188 -4.04 -11.25 -17.49
C LEU A 188 -3.17 -10.16 -16.86
N LEU A 189 -2.19 -10.56 -16.06
CA LEU A 189 -1.14 -9.69 -15.54
C LEU A 189 0.11 -9.92 -16.39
N LYS A 190 0.51 -8.92 -17.19
CA LYS A 190 1.64 -9.01 -18.14
C LYS A 190 2.92 -8.42 -17.57
N ASN A 191 4.05 -8.89 -18.08
CA ASN A 191 5.38 -8.29 -17.84
C ASN A 191 5.69 -8.11 -16.35
N THR A 192 5.52 -9.17 -15.55
CA THR A 192 5.80 -9.14 -14.11
C THR A 192 7.20 -8.58 -13.85
N ALA A 193 7.25 -7.38 -13.30
CA ALA A 193 8.49 -6.74 -12.84
C ALA A 193 8.84 -7.26 -11.45
N TYR A 194 10.12 -7.16 -11.10
CA TYR A 194 10.62 -7.63 -9.81
C TYR A 194 11.60 -6.63 -9.21
N GLY A 195 11.49 -6.45 -7.90
CA GLY A 195 12.47 -5.74 -7.09
C GLY A 195 12.59 -6.40 -5.73
N ARG A 196 13.78 -6.34 -5.14
CA ARG A 196 14.03 -6.87 -3.81
C ARG A 196 14.75 -5.86 -2.95
N THR A 197 14.27 -5.65 -1.73
CA THR A 197 14.96 -4.83 -0.73
C THR A 197 15.28 -5.62 0.53
N LEU A 198 16.44 -5.32 1.10
CA LEU A 198 16.85 -5.80 2.42
C LEU A 198 16.41 -4.83 3.53
N ASP A 199 15.96 -3.61 3.17
CA ASP A 199 15.39 -2.65 4.12
C ASP A 199 13.89 -2.92 4.30
N VAL A 200 13.59 -4.12 4.81
CA VAL A 200 12.21 -4.59 5.05
C VAL A 200 11.40 -3.60 5.89
N PRO A 201 11.92 -3.04 7.02
CA PRO A 201 11.15 -2.10 7.83
C PRO A 201 10.73 -0.84 7.07
N LYS A 202 11.59 -0.35 6.18
CA LYS A 202 11.28 0.85 5.39
C LYS A 202 10.20 0.60 4.34
N LEU A 203 10.16 -0.60 3.75
CA LEU A 203 9.12 -0.96 2.79
C LEU A 203 7.78 -1.24 3.49
N THR A 204 7.78 -2.07 4.53
CA THR A 204 6.53 -2.55 5.14
C THR A 204 5.95 -1.56 6.14
N ASN A 205 6.82 -0.77 6.79
CA ASN A 205 6.46 0.09 7.91
C ASN A 205 5.77 -0.68 9.06
N GLU A 206 6.05 -1.97 9.20
CA GLU A 206 5.44 -2.84 10.21
C GLU A 206 6.37 -3.08 11.40
N ALA A 207 5.84 -2.97 12.62
CA ALA A 207 6.62 -3.13 13.85
C ALA A 207 7.35 -4.50 13.95
N GLN A 208 6.75 -5.56 13.39
CA GLN A 208 7.33 -6.91 13.35
C GLN A 208 8.61 -7.03 12.51
N ASP A 209 8.92 -6.02 11.70
CA ASP A 209 10.13 -6.01 10.87
C ASP A 209 11.25 -5.17 11.47
N SER A 210 10.98 -4.31 12.46
CA SER A 210 11.92 -3.32 13.01
C SER A 210 13.30 -3.85 13.43
N GLY A 211 13.42 -5.13 13.79
CA GLY A 211 14.67 -5.79 14.16
C GLY A 211 15.33 -6.62 13.05
N PHE A 212 14.78 -6.63 11.83
CA PHE A 212 15.32 -7.41 10.73
C PHE A 212 16.72 -6.94 10.35
N GLN A 213 17.63 -7.90 10.30
CA GLN A 213 18.99 -7.70 9.81
C GLN A 213 19.26 -8.76 8.75
N ALA A 214 19.52 -8.30 7.53
CA ALA A 214 19.90 -9.19 6.47
C ALA A 214 21.28 -9.82 6.75
N ASP A 215 21.44 -11.09 6.39
CA ASP A 215 22.71 -11.80 6.41
C ASP A 215 23.07 -12.22 4.98
N THR A 216 23.81 -11.35 4.31
CA THR A 216 24.25 -11.57 2.91
C THR A 216 25.33 -12.64 2.79
N THR A 217 25.85 -13.17 3.91
CA THR A 217 26.78 -14.30 3.89
C THR A 217 26.07 -15.65 3.83
N ILE A 218 24.80 -15.68 4.24
CA ILE A 218 23.92 -16.85 4.09
C ILE A 218 23.29 -16.83 2.71
N ASP A 219 22.54 -15.76 2.39
CA ASP A 219 21.81 -15.65 1.13
C ASP A 219 21.90 -14.21 0.59
N ASN A 220 22.08 -14.03 -0.71
CA ASN A 220 22.00 -12.71 -1.32
C ASN A 220 21.43 -12.73 -2.74
N ASP A 221 20.86 -13.86 -3.15
CA ASP A 221 20.36 -14.03 -4.51
C ASP A 221 18.90 -13.59 -4.62
N ASP A 222 18.57 -13.05 -5.79
CA ASP A 222 17.22 -12.67 -6.16
C ASP A 222 16.41 -13.93 -6.52
N VAL A 223 15.08 -13.81 -6.47
CA VAL A 223 14.19 -14.89 -6.95
C VAL A 223 14.36 -15.06 -8.45
N SER A 224 14.79 -16.25 -8.88
CA SER A 224 15.13 -16.49 -10.29
C SER A 224 13.94 -16.96 -11.14
N THR A 225 12.94 -17.60 -10.51
CA THR A 225 11.77 -18.14 -11.21
C THR A 225 10.56 -17.24 -11.01
N ILE A 226 10.29 -16.39 -12.01
CA ILE A 226 9.19 -15.43 -12.01
C ILE A 226 8.37 -15.61 -13.28
N THR A 227 7.06 -15.79 -13.14
CA THR A 227 6.15 -15.95 -14.25
C THR A 227 5.92 -14.58 -14.92
N ASN A 228 6.42 -14.43 -16.15
CA ASN A 228 6.32 -13.16 -16.88
C ASN A 228 4.86 -12.74 -17.15
N ASN A 229 3.98 -13.69 -17.45
CA ASN A 229 2.56 -13.43 -17.72
C ASN A 229 1.68 -14.39 -16.92
N VAL A 230 0.88 -13.87 -16.01
CA VAL A 230 -0.05 -14.63 -15.17
C VAL A 230 -1.45 -14.49 -15.74
N SER A 231 -2.03 -15.60 -16.21
CA SER A 231 -3.36 -15.62 -16.84
C SER A 231 -4.34 -16.45 -16.02
N LEU A 232 -5.47 -15.84 -15.67
CA LEU A 232 -6.50 -16.39 -14.80
C LEU A 232 -7.84 -16.41 -15.52
N SER A 233 -8.46 -17.57 -15.63
CA SER A 233 -9.89 -17.63 -15.96
C SER A 233 -10.71 -17.27 -14.71
N LEU A 234 -11.60 -16.30 -14.85
CA LEU A 234 -12.51 -15.87 -13.78
C LEU A 234 -13.73 -16.79 -13.77
N ASP A 235 -13.56 -17.99 -13.20
CA ASP A 235 -14.61 -19.03 -13.15
C ASP A 235 -14.74 -19.74 -11.79
N GLY A 236 -13.84 -19.48 -10.83
CA GLY A 236 -13.83 -20.09 -9.50
C GLY A 236 -13.42 -21.56 -9.43
N THR A 237 -13.12 -22.19 -10.56
CA THR A 237 -12.82 -23.62 -10.69
C THR A 237 -11.43 -23.91 -11.24
N SER A 238 -10.85 -22.95 -11.95
CA SER A 238 -9.51 -23.03 -12.52
C SER A 238 -8.46 -23.20 -11.41
N PRO A 239 -7.40 -23.98 -11.66
CA PRO A 239 -6.33 -24.18 -10.69
C PRO A 239 -5.59 -22.86 -10.41
N GLU A 240 -4.89 -22.82 -9.29
CA GLU A 240 -3.95 -21.75 -8.99
C GLU A 240 -2.85 -21.66 -10.04
N VAL A 241 -2.45 -20.43 -10.34
CA VAL A 241 -1.40 -20.08 -11.29
C VAL A 241 -0.20 -19.55 -10.52
N GLU A 242 0.99 -20.03 -10.88
CA GLU A 242 2.23 -19.58 -10.28
C GLU A 242 2.56 -18.15 -10.70
N VAL A 243 3.04 -17.37 -9.73
CA VAL A 243 3.53 -16.00 -9.92
C VAL A 243 5.04 -15.99 -9.77
N ALA A 244 5.55 -16.64 -8.73
CA ALA A 244 6.97 -16.76 -8.46
C ALA A 244 7.28 -18.00 -7.61
N ASN A 245 8.50 -18.49 -7.74
CA ASN A 245 9.05 -19.61 -6.98
C ASN A 245 10.50 -19.28 -6.58
N ALA A 246 10.76 -19.17 -5.28
CA ALA A 246 12.10 -18.96 -4.75
C ALA A 246 12.76 -20.29 -4.42
N ALA A 247 13.92 -20.55 -5.03
CA ALA A 247 14.74 -21.72 -4.70
C ALA A 247 15.40 -21.58 -3.31
N ASP A 248 16.05 -22.63 -2.82
CA ASP A 248 16.88 -22.54 -1.60
C ASP A 248 17.91 -21.42 -1.76
N SER A 249 18.07 -20.61 -0.73
CA SER A 249 18.99 -19.46 -0.69
C SER A 249 18.64 -18.28 -1.62
N GLU A 250 17.41 -18.20 -2.11
CA GLU A 250 16.91 -17.04 -2.87
C GLU A 250 15.94 -16.18 -2.06
N GLY A 251 15.87 -14.89 -2.42
CA GLY A 251 14.76 -14.03 -2.03
C GLY A 251 14.80 -13.54 -0.59
N GLN A 252 15.98 -13.40 0.02
CA GLN A 252 16.06 -12.80 1.36
C GLN A 252 15.57 -11.35 1.36
N GLY A 253 14.75 -10.98 2.36
CA GLY A 253 14.22 -9.62 2.53
C GLY A 253 12.80 -9.51 1.99
N ALA A 254 12.44 -8.36 1.44
CA ALA A 254 11.12 -8.14 0.85
C ALA A 254 11.21 -8.24 -0.68
N ASN A 255 10.50 -9.22 -1.23
CA ASN A 255 10.41 -9.52 -2.65
C ASN A 255 9.12 -8.94 -3.20
N VAL A 256 9.24 -8.02 -4.15
CA VAL A 256 8.13 -7.26 -4.71
C VAL A 256 7.94 -7.66 -6.17
N PHE A 257 6.72 -8.07 -6.49
CA PHE A 257 6.28 -8.38 -7.85
C PHE A 257 5.31 -7.29 -8.29
N GLY A 258 5.60 -6.63 -9.41
CA GLY A 258 4.88 -5.44 -9.85
C GLY A 258 4.35 -5.54 -11.28
N TRP A 259 3.20 -4.93 -11.52
CA TRP A 259 2.58 -4.80 -12.84
C TRP A 259 2.18 -3.35 -13.09
N ASP A 260 2.56 -2.81 -14.25
CA ASP A 260 1.99 -1.55 -14.71
C ASP A 260 0.48 -1.73 -14.87
N ARG A 261 -0.30 -0.71 -14.50
CA ARG A 261 -1.77 -0.79 -14.55
C ARG A 261 -2.29 -1.06 -15.98
N SER A 262 -1.59 -0.57 -17.00
CA SER A 262 -1.87 -0.85 -18.42
C SER A 262 -1.51 -2.28 -18.87
N ASP A 263 -0.78 -3.02 -18.03
CA ASP A 263 -0.39 -4.40 -18.25
C ASP A 263 -1.26 -5.41 -17.49
N ILE A 264 -2.25 -4.93 -16.73
CA ILE A 264 -3.27 -5.74 -16.08
C ILE A 264 -4.55 -5.62 -16.90
N ASN A 265 -4.88 -6.67 -17.65
CA ASN A 265 -5.98 -6.67 -18.59
C ASN A 265 -7.11 -7.60 -18.14
N LEU A 266 -8.34 -7.09 -18.14
CA LEU A 266 -9.56 -7.88 -18.07
C LEU A 266 -10.16 -8.01 -19.47
N THR A 267 -10.33 -9.22 -19.95
CA THR A 267 -10.95 -9.50 -21.26
C THR A 267 -12.24 -10.27 -21.08
N LEU A 268 -13.33 -9.73 -21.62
CA LEU A 268 -14.64 -10.40 -21.62
C LEU A 268 -14.86 -11.19 -22.93
N PRO A 269 -15.62 -12.30 -22.93
CA PRO A 269 -16.04 -12.95 -24.17
C PRO A 269 -16.85 -12.00 -25.05
N LYS A 270 -16.65 -12.08 -26.37
CA LYS A 270 -17.32 -11.17 -27.33
C LYS A 270 -18.84 -11.31 -27.37
N ASP A 271 -19.36 -12.47 -26.98
CA ASP A 271 -20.78 -12.80 -26.90
C ASP A 271 -21.39 -12.52 -25.51
N SER A 272 -20.62 -11.92 -24.61
CA SER A 272 -21.10 -11.52 -23.28
C SER A 272 -22.30 -10.59 -23.37
N LYS A 273 -23.28 -10.83 -22.50
CA LYS A 273 -24.40 -9.91 -22.27
C LYS A 273 -24.12 -9.14 -20.99
N VAL A 274 -23.82 -7.86 -21.13
CA VAL A 274 -23.47 -6.98 -20.02
C VAL A 274 -24.60 -5.99 -19.83
N GLY A 275 -25.18 -5.96 -18.63
CA GLY A 275 -26.18 -4.97 -18.23
C GLY A 275 -25.55 -3.80 -17.50
N ASN A 276 -26.37 -2.80 -17.14
CA ASN A 276 -25.94 -1.72 -16.26
C ASN A 276 -25.78 -2.26 -14.84
N ASN A 277 -24.54 -2.62 -14.46
CA ASN A 277 -24.22 -3.08 -13.11
C ASN A 277 -22.73 -2.88 -12.79
N ILE A 278 -22.36 -3.13 -11.53
CA ILE A 278 -20.96 -3.33 -11.12
C ILE A 278 -20.73 -4.83 -11.06
N TYR A 279 -19.77 -5.32 -11.85
CA TYR A 279 -19.37 -6.72 -11.86
C TYR A 279 -18.03 -6.87 -11.13
N THR A 280 -17.97 -7.78 -10.17
CA THR A 280 -16.75 -8.06 -9.40
C THR A 280 -16.44 -9.55 -9.41
N ALA A 281 -15.15 -9.89 -9.34
CA ALA A 281 -14.66 -11.23 -9.05
C ALA A 281 -13.62 -11.13 -7.93
N HIS A 282 -13.43 -12.21 -7.20
CA HIS A 282 -12.50 -12.29 -6.07
C HIS A 282 -11.30 -13.17 -6.42
N LEU A 283 -10.13 -12.76 -5.94
CA LEU A 283 -8.88 -13.49 -6.12
C LEU A 283 -8.32 -13.88 -4.76
N THR A 284 -7.84 -15.12 -4.67
CA THR A 284 -7.06 -15.59 -3.52
C THR A 284 -5.61 -15.73 -3.94
N TRP A 285 -4.73 -15.09 -3.16
CA TRP A 285 -3.29 -15.23 -3.26
C TRP A 285 -2.78 -16.09 -2.12
N THR A 286 -1.94 -17.06 -2.44
CA THR A 286 -1.46 -18.02 -1.46
C THR A 286 0.06 -18.15 -1.54
N LEU A 287 0.71 -18.09 -0.37
CA LEU A 287 2.12 -18.38 -0.21
C LEU A 287 2.29 -19.79 0.35
N TYR A 288 3.03 -20.62 -0.37
CA TYR A 288 3.26 -22.02 -0.05
C TYR A 288 4.73 -22.28 0.26
N THR A 289 5.01 -23.20 1.17
CA THR A 289 6.34 -23.83 1.34
C THR A 289 6.32 -25.33 0.97
N GLY A 290 5.14 -25.94 0.91
CA GLY A 290 4.98 -27.38 0.73
C GLY A 290 5.39 -28.23 1.96
N VAL A 291 5.90 -27.60 3.03
CA VAL A 291 6.28 -28.27 4.28
C VAL A 291 5.04 -28.47 5.15
N THR A 292 4.75 -29.71 5.53
CA THR A 292 3.66 -30.04 6.45
C THR A 292 4.17 -30.25 7.88
N ALA A 293 3.48 -29.68 8.86
CA ALA A 293 3.76 -29.99 10.26
C ALA A 293 3.30 -31.43 10.55
N SER A 294 4.26 -32.30 10.88
CA SER A 294 4.00 -33.67 11.38
C SER A 294 3.37 -33.65 12.77
#